data_AF-A0A1W2W7Q7-F1
#
_entry.id   AF-A0A1W2W7Q7-F1
#
_cell.length_a   1.000
_cell.length_b   1.000
_cell.length_c   1.000
_cell.angle_alpha   90.00
_cell.angle_beta   90.00
_cell.angle_gamma   90.00
#
_symmetry.space_group_name_H-M   'P 1'
#
loop_
_entity.id
_entity.type
_entity.pdbx_description
1 polymer ?
#
loop_
_entity_poly.entity_id
_entity_poly.type
_entity_poly.pdbx_seq_one_letter_code
_entity_poly.pdbx_strand_id
1 'polypeptide(L)'
;MKLFFLFTLFVASVAGSKYAHCMFKQQEPVSGHICFTEKHGGQVEAHVQVSGLDRCENYRVHVHEHAPASDGSCTTVGGHYNWADPQNIDEGDMLTLKSNTESVLHKHIHPLNSALSLNGERSIIGRSVAIHVGGHKVCCPIVACSKRTYRHMTRNLESYVHPPVCP
;
A
#
# COMPACT_ATOMS: atom_id res chain seq x y z
N MET A 1 32.58 -9.09 48.33
CA MET A 1 31.89 -9.90 47.30
C MET A 1 31.18 -8.94 46.36
N LYS A 2 31.77 -8.63 45.19
CA LYS A 2 31.17 -7.72 44.18
C LYS A 2 30.36 -8.57 43.21
N LEU A 3 29.04 -8.45 43.28
CA LEU A 3 28.11 -9.16 42.41
C LEU A 3 28.08 -8.45 41.05
N PHE A 4 28.69 -9.06 40.03
CA PHE A 4 28.57 -8.60 38.64
C PHE A 4 27.21 -9.05 38.10
N PHE A 5 26.29 -8.10 37.91
CA PHE A 5 25.09 -8.33 37.13
C PHE A 5 25.49 -8.34 35.64
N LEU A 6 25.56 -9.53 35.04
CA LEU A 6 25.56 -9.66 33.58
C LEU A 6 24.17 -9.27 33.07
N PHE A 7 24.05 -8.08 32.50
CA PHE A 7 22.87 -7.67 31.75
C PHE A 7 22.96 -8.31 30.36
N THR A 8 22.36 -9.49 30.17
CA THR A 8 22.21 -10.09 28.85
C THR A 8 21.23 -9.25 28.05
N LEU A 9 21.75 -8.45 27.12
CA LEU A 9 20.98 -7.66 26.18
C LEU A 9 20.26 -8.62 25.22
N PHE A 10 18.99 -8.90 25.47
CA PHE A 10 18.15 -9.68 24.56
C PHE A 10 17.79 -8.78 23.38
N VAL A 11 18.53 -8.87 22.28
CA VAL A 11 18.16 -8.21 21.02
C VAL A 11 16.97 -8.98 20.47
N ALA A 12 15.76 -8.49 20.74
CA ALA A 12 14.57 -8.97 20.06
C ALA A 12 14.74 -8.66 18.56
N SER A 13 14.94 -9.69 17.75
CA SER A 13 14.80 -9.55 16.30
C SER A 13 13.38 -9.07 16.05
N VAL A 14 13.25 -7.82 15.61
CA VAL A 14 11.96 -7.30 15.14
C VAL A 14 11.64 -8.09 13.89
N ALA A 15 10.81 -9.13 14.03
CA ALA A 15 10.36 -9.91 12.90
C ALA A 15 9.65 -8.96 11.93
N GLY A 16 10.28 -8.75 10.77
CA GLY A 16 9.75 -7.89 9.74
C GLY A 16 8.34 -8.29 9.29
N SER A 17 7.55 -7.32 8.83
CA SER A 17 6.23 -7.60 8.27
C SER A 17 6.34 -8.23 6.89
N LYS A 18 5.57 -9.30 6.63
CA LYS A 18 5.41 -9.88 5.30
C LYS A 18 4.13 -9.45 4.59
N TYR A 19 3.21 -8.83 5.32
CA TYR A 19 1.89 -8.49 4.82
C TYR A 19 1.47 -7.13 5.33
N ALA A 20 0.79 -6.36 4.48
CA ALA A 20 0.20 -5.10 4.86
C ALA A 20 -1.13 -4.89 4.14
N HIS A 21 -1.91 -3.92 4.61
CA HIS A 21 -3.08 -3.46 3.89
C HIS A 21 -3.25 -1.94 4.03
N CYS A 22 -4.01 -1.37 3.12
CA CYS A 22 -4.41 0.02 3.05
C CYS A 22 -5.92 0.04 2.83
N MET A 23 -6.68 0.63 3.75
CA MET A 23 -8.16 0.65 3.71
C MET A 23 -8.68 2.06 3.53
N PHE A 24 -9.47 2.32 2.48
CA PHE A 24 -10.15 3.60 2.27
C PHE A 24 -11.46 3.58 3.07
N LYS A 25 -11.49 4.19 4.26
CA LYS A 25 -12.60 4.05 5.24
C LYS A 25 -13.49 5.29 5.42
N GLN A 26 -13.11 6.45 4.89
CA GLN A 26 -13.76 7.74 5.22
C GLN A 26 -13.77 8.72 4.04
N GLN A 27 -13.83 8.21 2.81
CA GLN A 27 -13.64 9.02 1.59
C GLN A 27 -14.70 8.69 0.53
N GLU A 28 -15.96 8.65 0.96
CA GLU A 28 -17.10 8.38 0.08
C GLU A 28 -17.11 9.32 -1.14
N PRO A 29 -17.42 8.80 -2.35
CA PRO A 29 -17.90 7.44 -2.62
C PRO A 29 -16.79 6.36 -2.68
N VAL A 30 -15.52 6.73 -2.55
CA VAL A 30 -14.39 5.79 -2.73
C VAL A 30 -14.19 4.92 -1.50
N SER A 31 -14.22 3.61 -1.72
CA SER A 31 -14.05 2.59 -0.67
C SER A 31 -13.33 1.36 -1.21
N GLY A 32 -12.78 0.54 -0.30
CA GLY A 32 -12.08 -0.68 -0.64
C GLY A 32 -10.69 -0.75 -0.01
N HIS A 33 -9.81 -1.53 -0.62
CA HIS A 33 -8.49 -1.80 -0.06
C HIS A 33 -7.41 -2.15 -1.07
N ILE A 34 -6.17 -1.96 -0.64
CA ILE A 34 -4.97 -2.45 -1.30
C ILE A 34 -4.22 -3.34 -0.30
N CYS A 35 -3.90 -4.56 -0.69
CA CYS A 35 -3.15 -5.51 0.12
C CYS A 35 -1.74 -5.68 -0.42
N PHE A 36 -0.74 -5.64 0.45
CA PHE A 36 0.66 -5.83 0.07
C PHE A 36 1.21 -7.14 0.61
N THR A 37 2.10 -7.76 -0.13
CA THR A 37 2.90 -8.90 0.34
C THR A 37 4.34 -8.74 -0.10
N GLU A 38 5.27 -8.99 0.82
CA GLU A 38 6.69 -9.09 0.51
C GLU A 38 7.06 -10.56 0.30
N LYS A 39 7.55 -10.89 -0.89
CA LYS A 39 7.98 -12.25 -1.25
C LYS A 39 9.39 -12.53 -0.74
N HIS A 40 9.80 -13.79 -0.88
CA HIS A 40 11.19 -14.17 -0.64
C HIS A 40 12.09 -13.40 -1.61
N GLY A 41 13.12 -12.72 -1.09
CA GLY A 41 13.98 -11.82 -1.87
C GLY A 41 13.62 -10.33 -1.75
N GLY A 42 12.62 -9.97 -0.93
CA GLY A 42 12.29 -8.58 -0.61
C GLY A 42 11.36 -7.87 -1.60
N GLN A 43 11.01 -8.53 -2.70
CA GLN A 43 10.10 -7.97 -3.71
C GLN A 43 8.68 -7.79 -3.16
N VAL A 44 8.16 -6.57 -3.24
CA VAL A 44 6.78 -6.25 -2.85
C VAL A 44 5.83 -6.40 -4.04
N GLU A 45 4.63 -6.89 -3.76
CA GLU A 45 3.47 -6.97 -4.64
C GLU A 45 2.26 -6.29 -4.00
N ALA A 46 1.32 -5.84 -4.83
CA ALA A 46 0.05 -5.27 -4.37
C ALA A 46 -1.15 -5.90 -5.07
N HIS A 47 -2.23 -6.12 -4.31
CA HIS A 47 -3.54 -6.44 -4.84
C HIS A 47 -4.50 -5.30 -4.56
N VAL A 48 -5.06 -4.70 -5.61
CA VAL A 48 -5.92 -3.52 -5.56
C VAL A 48 -7.37 -3.93 -5.79
N GLN A 49 -8.27 -3.50 -4.91
CA GLN A 49 -9.72 -3.55 -5.09
C GLN A 49 -10.35 -2.29 -4.49
N VAL A 50 -10.63 -1.32 -5.33
CA VAL A 50 -11.17 -0.01 -4.92
C VAL A 50 -12.36 0.33 -5.81
N SER A 51 -13.49 0.66 -5.21
CA SER A 51 -14.76 0.99 -5.86
C SER A 51 -15.16 2.46 -5.63
N GLY A 52 -16.21 2.90 -6.34
CA GLY A 52 -16.76 4.25 -6.18
C GLY A 52 -16.00 5.31 -6.96
N LEU A 53 -15.28 4.89 -8.00
CA LEU A 53 -14.53 5.76 -8.91
C LEU A 53 -15.35 6.07 -10.16
N ASP A 54 -15.02 7.12 -10.91
CA ASP A 54 -15.62 7.32 -12.23
C ASP A 54 -15.26 6.13 -13.14
N ARG A 55 -16.26 5.67 -13.90
CA ARG A 55 -16.15 4.50 -14.78
C ARG A 55 -15.18 4.76 -15.93
N CYS A 56 -14.39 3.76 -16.30
CA CYS A 56 -13.50 3.80 -17.46
C CYS A 56 -12.44 4.90 -17.47
N GLU A 57 -12.14 5.49 -16.31
CA GLU A 57 -11.15 6.53 -16.13
C GLU A 57 -9.81 5.97 -15.66
N ASN A 58 -8.74 6.73 -15.90
CA ASN A 58 -7.38 6.40 -15.48
C ASN A 58 -7.03 7.06 -14.15
N TYR A 59 -6.49 6.27 -13.24
CA TYR A 59 -6.11 6.70 -11.89
C TYR A 59 -4.65 6.40 -11.64
N ARG A 60 -3.89 7.41 -11.27
CA ARG A 60 -2.52 7.21 -10.78
C ARG A 60 -2.55 6.81 -9.32
N VAL A 61 -1.81 5.75 -8.99
CA VAL A 61 -1.72 5.20 -7.65
C VAL A 61 -0.27 5.28 -7.20
N HIS A 62 -0.02 5.99 -6.10
CA HIS A 62 1.34 6.16 -5.57
C HIS A 62 1.39 5.87 -4.08
N VAL A 63 2.53 5.36 -3.62
CA VAL A 63 2.93 5.45 -2.21
C VAL A 63 3.39 6.88 -1.93
N HIS A 64 2.96 7.44 -0.82
CA HIS A 64 3.26 8.79 -0.37
C HIS A 64 4.11 8.79 0.90
N GLU A 65 4.81 9.88 1.18
CA GLU A 65 5.83 9.95 2.24
C GLU A 65 5.28 9.67 3.65
N HIS A 66 4.06 10.12 3.93
CA HIS A 66 3.49 10.12 5.28
C HIS A 66 2.13 9.45 5.33
N ALA A 67 1.69 9.07 6.53
CA ALA A 67 0.33 8.63 6.78
C ALA A 67 -0.68 9.78 6.52
N PRO A 68 -1.95 9.44 6.23
CA PRO A 68 -3.02 10.44 6.23
C PRO A 68 -3.19 11.06 7.62
N ALA A 69 -3.87 12.20 7.69
CA ALA A 69 -4.18 12.84 8.94
C ALA A 69 -5.10 11.93 9.78
N SER A 70 -5.19 12.17 11.09
CA SER A 70 -6.00 11.36 12.00
C SER A 70 -7.51 11.38 11.66
N ASP A 71 -7.96 12.38 10.91
CA ASP A 71 -9.33 12.49 10.38
C ASP A 71 -9.54 11.76 9.04
N GLY A 72 -8.50 11.08 8.53
CA GLY A 72 -8.52 10.38 7.25
C GLY A 72 -8.24 11.26 6.03
N SER A 73 -8.02 12.57 6.20
CA SER A 73 -7.73 13.48 5.08
C SER A 73 -6.31 13.29 4.53
N CYS A 74 -6.15 13.55 3.23
CA CYS A 74 -4.86 13.42 2.55
C CYS A 74 -3.97 14.66 2.66
N THR A 75 -4.25 15.56 3.60
CA THR A 75 -3.56 16.85 3.73
C THR A 75 -2.11 16.71 4.21
N THR A 76 -1.80 15.63 4.92
CA THR A 76 -0.49 15.38 5.53
C THR A 76 0.36 14.37 4.79
N VAL A 77 -0.13 13.75 3.71
CA VAL A 77 0.56 12.60 3.06
C VAL A 77 1.87 12.98 2.38
N GLY A 78 2.11 14.27 2.12
CA GLY A 78 3.34 14.77 1.51
C GLY A 78 3.44 14.48 0.02
N GLY A 79 4.68 14.46 -0.49
CA GLY A 79 5.01 14.10 -1.86
C GLY A 79 4.90 12.60 -2.11
N HIS A 80 5.23 12.19 -3.33
CA HIS A 80 5.40 10.77 -3.65
C HIS A 80 6.59 10.24 -2.85
N TYR A 81 6.49 9.01 -2.37
CA TYR A 81 7.60 8.40 -1.66
C TYR A 81 8.73 8.10 -2.64
N ASN A 82 9.75 8.95 -2.61
CA ASN A 82 10.96 8.77 -3.37
C ASN A 82 12.11 8.51 -2.41
N TRP A 83 12.79 7.39 -2.59
CA TRP A 83 14.04 7.16 -1.89
C TRP A 83 15.10 8.00 -2.60
N ALA A 84 15.84 8.84 -1.88
CA ALA A 84 16.77 9.80 -2.46
C ALA A 84 17.82 9.13 -3.38
N ASP A 85 17.50 9.01 -4.66
CA ASP A 85 18.35 8.52 -5.74
C ASP A 85 18.64 9.71 -6.68
N PRO A 86 19.89 9.90 -7.15
CA PRO A 86 20.24 10.90 -8.16
C PRO A 86 19.40 10.88 -9.45
N GLN A 87 18.63 9.82 -9.71
CA GLN A 87 17.88 9.62 -10.95
C GLN A 87 16.47 10.25 -10.97
N ASN A 88 15.98 10.86 -9.87
CA ASN A 88 14.60 11.37 -9.75
C ASN A 88 13.54 10.32 -10.13
N ILE A 89 13.77 9.06 -9.75
CA ILE A 89 12.80 7.98 -9.96
C ILE A 89 11.66 8.16 -8.93
N ASP A 90 10.43 7.89 -9.36
CA ASP A 90 9.29 7.80 -8.46
C ASP A 90 9.17 6.35 -7.99
N GLU A 91 9.89 5.99 -6.91
CA GLU A 91 9.82 4.62 -6.38
C GLU A 91 8.42 4.30 -5.83
N GLY A 92 7.67 5.33 -5.45
CA GLY A 92 6.30 5.24 -4.98
C GLY A 92 5.28 4.96 -6.09
N ASP A 93 5.62 5.14 -7.37
CA ASP A 93 4.71 4.86 -8.49
C ASP A 93 4.35 3.38 -8.54
N MET A 94 3.08 3.09 -8.27
CA MET A 94 2.55 1.74 -8.29
C MET A 94 2.01 1.33 -9.65
N LEU A 95 1.60 2.29 -10.49
CA LEU A 95 1.03 2.21 -11.85
C LEU A 95 -0.14 3.21 -12.04
N THR A 96 -0.45 3.49 -13.31
CA THR A 96 -1.77 4.00 -13.71
C THR A 96 -2.74 2.84 -13.91
N LEU A 97 -3.86 2.85 -13.20
CA LEU A 97 -4.90 1.82 -13.26
C LEU A 97 -6.18 2.39 -13.89
N LYS A 98 -6.81 1.64 -14.80
CA LYS A 98 -8.10 2.01 -15.41
C LYS A 98 -9.24 1.35 -14.63
N SER A 99 -10.25 2.12 -14.23
CA SER A 99 -11.47 1.56 -13.62
C SER A 99 -12.29 0.82 -14.68
N ASN A 100 -13.04 -0.19 -14.25
CA ASN A 100 -13.94 -0.92 -15.13
C ASN A 100 -15.29 -0.20 -15.31
N THR A 101 -16.19 -0.81 -16.09
CA THR A 101 -17.56 -0.30 -16.30
C THR A 101 -18.41 -0.33 -15.02
N GLU A 102 -17.99 -1.05 -13.99
CA GLU A 102 -18.59 -1.11 -12.65
C GLU A 102 -17.95 -0.11 -11.67
N SER A 103 -17.11 0.84 -12.14
CA SER A 103 -16.49 1.85 -11.27
C SER A 103 -15.50 1.26 -10.24
N VAL A 104 -14.82 0.16 -10.60
CA VAL A 104 -13.86 -0.57 -9.76
C VAL A 104 -12.48 -0.62 -10.39
N LEU A 105 -11.44 -0.33 -9.60
CA LEU A 105 -10.05 -0.72 -9.86
C LEU A 105 -9.82 -2.10 -9.29
N HIS A 106 -9.48 -3.05 -10.16
CA HIS A 106 -9.11 -4.40 -9.76
C HIS A 106 -7.82 -4.82 -10.47
N LYS A 107 -6.73 -4.99 -9.72
CA LYS A 107 -5.44 -5.39 -10.31
C LYS A 107 -4.55 -6.11 -9.30
N HIS A 108 -3.89 -7.18 -9.72
CA HIS A 108 -2.68 -7.67 -9.08
C HIS A 108 -1.47 -7.04 -9.78
N ILE A 109 -0.66 -6.32 -9.01
CA ILE A 109 0.54 -5.63 -9.45
C ILE A 109 1.75 -6.41 -8.93
N HIS A 110 2.52 -6.95 -9.88
CA HIS A 110 3.75 -7.66 -9.61
C HIS A 110 4.71 -7.50 -10.79
N PRO A 111 5.98 -7.10 -10.54
CA PRO A 111 6.52 -6.52 -9.31
C PRO A 111 6.17 -5.03 -9.13
N LEU A 112 6.20 -4.52 -7.89
CA LEU A 112 6.39 -3.08 -7.63
C LEU A 112 7.88 -2.70 -7.72
N ASN A 113 8.21 -1.41 -7.67
CA ASN A 113 9.60 -0.95 -7.65
C ASN A 113 10.41 -1.69 -6.55
N SER A 114 11.59 -2.19 -6.91
CA SER A 114 12.43 -3.04 -6.06
C SER A 114 13.06 -2.27 -4.87
N ALA A 115 13.01 -0.95 -4.88
CA ALA A 115 13.37 -0.14 -3.73
C ALA A 115 12.34 -0.22 -2.60
N LEU A 116 11.08 -0.53 -2.90
CA LEU A 116 10.04 -0.65 -1.87
C LEU A 116 10.22 -1.93 -1.06
N SER A 117 10.03 -1.81 0.25
CA SER A 117 10.00 -2.95 1.18
C SER A 117 8.86 -2.74 2.19
N LEU A 118 8.43 -3.81 2.86
CA LEU A 118 7.61 -3.72 4.08
C LEU A 118 8.49 -3.61 5.34
N ASN A 119 9.81 -3.58 5.18
CA ASN A 119 10.80 -3.71 6.25
C ASN A 119 11.96 -2.70 6.11
N GLY A 120 12.64 -2.45 7.22
CA GLY A 120 13.84 -1.61 7.25
C GLY A 120 13.57 -0.15 6.87
N GLU A 121 14.63 0.55 6.45
CA GLU A 121 14.60 1.99 6.17
C GLU A 121 13.74 2.34 4.95
N ARG A 122 13.64 1.41 4.00
CA ARG A 122 12.82 1.58 2.79
C ARG A 122 11.37 1.12 2.99
N SER A 123 10.95 0.90 4.23
CA SER A 123 9.61 0.40 4.53
C SER A 123 8.54 1.39 4.08
N ILE A 124 7.50 0.85 3.44
CA ILE A 124 6.25 1.57 3.15
C ILE A 124 5.21 1.41 4.26
N ILE A 125 5.49 0.63 5.32
CA ILE A 125 4.61 0.56 6.49
C ILE A 125 4.60 1.90 7.22
N GLY A 126 3.42 2.39 7.60
CA GLY A 126 3.24 3.69 8.26
C GLY A 126 3.20 4.88 7.28
N ARG A 127 3.38 4.61 5.98
CA ARG A 127 3.15 5.57 4.90
C ARG A 127 1.69 5.50 4.43
N SER A 128 1.39 6.12 3.29
CA SER A 128 0.07 6.03 2.67
C SER A 128 0.14 5.59 1.22
N VAL A 129 -0.98 5.05 0.72
CA VAL A 129 -1.26 5.04 -0.73
C VAL A 129 -2.20 6.19 -1.00
N ALA A 130 -2.00 6.91 -2.10
CA ALA A 130 -2.98 7.85 -2.63
C ALA A 130 -3.41 7.47 -4.05
N ILE A 131 -4.68 7.69 -4.34
CA ILE A 131 -5.29 7.59 -5.67
C ILE A 131 -5.72 8.99 -6.07
N HIS A 132 -5.26 9.45 -7.23
CA HIS A 132 -5.59 10.77 -7.76
C HIS A 132 -6.94 10.71 -8.49
N VAL A 133 -7.96 11.35 -7.93
CA VAL A 133 -9.34 11.34 -8.45
C VAL A 133 -9.68 12.75 -8.90
N GLY A 134 -9.57 13.01 -10.21
CA GLY A 134 -9.71 14.35 -10.76
C GLY A 134 -8.69 15.32 -10.13
N GLY A 135 -9.19 16.41 -9.52
CA GLY A 135 -8.37 17.44 -8.87
C GLY A 135 -8.01 17.19 -7.40
N HIS A 136 -8.41 16.06 -6.80
CA HIS A 136 -8.14 15.73 -5.41
C HIS A 136 -7.55 14.32 -5.25
N LYS A 137 -7.25 13.93 -4.00
CA LYS A 137 -6.71 12.61 -3.67
C LYS A 137 -7.59 11.93 -2.63
N VAL A 138 -7.72 10.61 -2.77
CA VAL A 138 -8.13 9.72 -1.69
C VAL A 138 -6.92 8.92 -1.25
N CYS A 139 -6.83 8.55 0.02
CA CYS A 139 -5.64 7.92 0.58
C CYS A 139 -5.96 7.05 1.80
N CYS A 140 -5.10 6.08 2.04
CA CYS A 140 -5.19 5.25 3.23
C CYS A 140 -3.81 5.00 3.83
N PRO A 141 -3.73 4.74 5.15
CA PRO A 141 -2.47 4.33 5.77
C PRO A 141 -2.14 2.89 5.39
N ILE A 142 -0.86 2.62 5.13
CA ILE A 142 -0.34 1.27 4.94
C ILE A 142 -0.01 0.69 6.32
N VAL A 143 -0.74 -0.34 6.72
CA VAL A 143 -0.66 -0.95 8.05
C VAL A 143 -0.23 -2.40 7.93
N ALA A 144 0.80 -2.79 8.69
CA ALA A 144 1.24 -4.18 8.77
C ALA A 144 0.11 -5.08 9.30
N CYS A 145 0.00 -6.30 8.78
CA CYS A 145 -1.08 -7.20 9.16
C CYS A 145 -0.65 -8.67 9.21
N SER A 146 -1.50 -9.51 9.82
CA SER A 146 -1.26 -10.95 9.88
C SER A 146 -1.52 -11.62 8.53
N LYS A 147 -0.89 -12.78 8.29
CA LYS A 147 -1.18 -13.64 7.13
C LYS A 147 -2.68 -13.99 7.03
N ARG A 148 -3.35 -14.16 8.17
CA ARG A 148 -4.80 -14.46 8.23
C ARG A 148 -5.60 -13.26 7.71
N THR A 149 -5.26 -12.05 8.14
CA THR A 149 -5.89 -10.81 7.69
C THR A 149 -5.69 -10.62 6.19
N TYR A 150 -4.45 -10.71 5.72
CA TYR A 150 -4.12 -10.64 4.29
C TYR A 150 -4.96 -11.60 3.46
N ARG A 151 -4.94 -12.90 3.82
CA ARG A 151 -5.70 -13.93 3.10
C ARG A 151 -7.20 -13.66 3.12
N HIS A 152 -7.74 -13.13 4.22
CA HIS A 152 -9.16 -12.79 4.29
C HIS A 152 -9.51 -11.66 3.31
N MET A 153 -8.67 -10.63 3.23
CA MET A 153 -8.88 -9.48 2.34
C MET A 153 -8.63 -9.80 0.87
N THR A 154 -7.78 -10.78 0.56
CA THR A 154 -7.47 -11.16 -0.83
C THR A 154 -8.30 -12.33 -1.37
N ARG A 155 -9.07 -13.04 -0.52
CA ARG A 155 -9.83 -14.25 -0.89
C ARG A 155 -10.76 -14.07 -2.09
N ASN A 156 -11.36 -12.88 -2.24
CA ASN A 156 -12.34 -12.60 -3.28
C ASN A 156 -11.75 -11.84 -4.47
N LEU A 157 -10.43 -11.64 -4.50
CA LEU A 157 -9.75 -11.01 -5.63
C LEU A 157 -9.59 -12.00 -6.78
N GLU A 158 -9.39 -13.27 -6.46
CA GLU A 158 -9.27 -14.35 -7.44
C GLU A 158 -10.60 -14.71 -8.11
N SER A 159 -11.77 -14.31 -7.57
CA SER A 159 -13.07 -14.55 -8.22
C SER A 159 -13.41 -13.53 -9.32
N TYR A 160 -12.60 -12.49 -9.47
CA TYR A 160 -12.78 -11.41 -10.44
C TYR A 160 -11.93 -11.66 -11.70
N VAL A 161 -11.90 -12.91 -12.18
CA VAL A 161 -11.05 -13.39 -13.30
C VAL A 161 -11.41 -12.73 -14.63
N HIS A 162 -12.62 -12.19 -14.74
CA HIS A 162 -13.10 -11.43 -15.90
C HIS A 162 -13.81 -10.17 -15.43
N PRO A 163 -13.06 -9.14 -14.97
CA PRO A 163 -13.68 -7.86 -14.67
C PRO A 163 -14.38 -7.37 -15.94
N PRO A 164 -15.55 -6.73 -15.82
CA PRO A 164 -16.10 -5.94 -16.92
C PRO A 164 -14.99 -5.06 -17.49
N VAL A 165 -14.82 -5.01 -18.79
CA VAL A 165 -13.76 -4.21 -19.41
C VAL A 165 -14.40 -3.01 -20.07
N CYS A 166 -13.79 -1.85 -19.89
CA CYS A 166 -14.20 -0.67 -20.63
C CYS A 166 -13.91 -0.86 -22.13
N PRO A 167 -14.77 -0.32 -23.00
CA PRO A 167 -14.48 -0.28 -24.43
C PRO A 167 -13.16 0.47 -24.73
#